data_AF-A0A8I5R2N4-F1
#
_entry.id   AF-A0A8I5R2N4-F1
#
_cell.length_a   1.000
_cell.length_b   1.000
_cell.length_c   1.000
_cell.angle_alpha   90.00
_cell.angle_beta   90.00
_cell.angle_gamma   90.00
#
_symmetry.space_group_name_H-M   'P 1'
#
loop_
_entity.id
_entity.type
_entity.pdbx_description
1 polymer ?
#
loop_
_entity_poly.entity_id
_entity_poly.type
_entity_poly.pdbx_seq_one_letter_code
_entity_poly.pdbx_strand_id
1 'polypeptide(L)'
;MQCRLPRGLAGALLTLLCMGLLCLRYHLNLSPQRVQETPELSQPSPGPPELQLHDVFIAVKTTRAFHRLRLELLLDTWVSRTREQTFVFTDSPDKGLQERLGSHLVVTNCSAEHSHPALSCKMAAEFDTFLASGLRWFCHVDDDNYVNPRALLQLLRAFPLDSDVYVGRPSLNRPIHASEPQPHNRTRLVQFWFATGGAGFCINRKLALKMAPWASGSRFMDTSALIRLPDDCTMGYIIECKLGGRLQPSPLFHSHLETLQLLRTAQLPEQVSLPPLSPLPRYTLVSSAGCPMNPELLGKGWAEASGCALARKVALRVPGKCLVIGSPWQGLRVVGKPRIWVTIGTEGTPGPWEVS
;
A
#
# COMPACT_ATOMS: atom_id res chain seq x y z
N MET A 1 92.77 12.25 3.07
CA MET A 1 91.62 12.56 3.93
C MET A 1 90.42 12.82 3.02
N GLN A 2 89.51 11.84 2.88
CA GLN A 2 88.31 11.96 2.06
C GLN A 2 87.09 12.07 2.99
N CYS A 3 86.43 13.23 2.94
CA CYS A 3 85.23 13.55 3.72
C CYS A 3 84.06 12.66 3.30
N ARG A 4 83.59 11.81 4.22
CA ARG A 4 82.31 11.11 4.10
C ARG A 4 81.19 12.09 4.45
N LEU A 5 80.43 12.54 3.44
CA LEU A 5 79.16 13.23 3.67
C LEU A 5 78.19 12.27 4.37
N PRO A 6 77.48 12.68 5.44
CA PRO A 6 76.57 11.79 6.13
C PRO A 6 75.30 11.60 5.31
N ARG A 7 74.97 10.33 5.00
CA ARG A 7 73.77 9.90 4.25
C ARG A 7 72.44 10.42 4.82
N GLY A 8 72.41 10.93 6.06
CA GLY A 8 71.21 11.51 6.68
C GLY A 8 70.81 12.89 6.12
N LEU A 9 71.78 13.71 5.70
CA LEU A 9 71.50 15.07 5.18
C LEU A 9 70.80 15.03 3.81
N ALA A 10 71.15 14.05 2.97
CA ALA A 10 70.51 13.87 1.67
C ALA A 10 69.03 13.44 1.78
N GLY A 11 68.69 12.61 2.77
CA GLY A 11 67.30 12.19 3.02
C GLY A 11 66.42 13.31 3.57
N ALA A 12 66.97 14.16 4.44
CA ALA A 12 66.26 15.33 4.97
C ALA A 12 66.01 16.40 3.88
N LEU A 13 66.98 16.62 2.98
CA LEU A 13 66.82 17.51 1.84
C LEU A 13 65.75 17.02 0.86
N LEU A 14 65.71 15.71 0.58
CA LEU A 14 64.72 15.13 -0.33
C LEU A 14 63.28 15.27 0.21
N THR A 15 63.09 15.05 1.51
CA THR A 15 61.77 15.16 2.15
C THR A 15 61.27 16.60 2.20
N LEU A 16 62.14 17.57 2.51
CA LEU A 16 61.79 18.99 2.46
C LEU A 16 61.44 19.45 1.03
N LEU A 17 62.16 18.94 0.03
CA LEU A 17 61.91 19.27 -1.37
C LEU A 17 60.57 18.67 -1.85
N CYS A 18 60.23 17.44 -1.44
CA CYS A 18 58.93 16.84 -1.71
C CYS A 18 57.77 17.60 -1.05
N MET A 19 57.92 18.02 0.21
CA MET A 19 56.90 18.82 0.90
C MET A 19 56.74 20.22 0.30
N GLY A 20 57.85 20.83 -0.13
CA GLY A 20 57.83 22.11 -0.86
C GLY A 20 57.12 22.00 -2.21
N LEU A 21 57.34 20.93 -2.97
CA LEU A 21 56.65 20.67 -4.24
C LEU A 21 55.15 20.38 -4.04
N LEU A 22 54.78 19.69 -2.97
CA LEU A 22 53.38 19.45 -2.60
C LEU A 22 52.67 20.75 -2.19
N CYS A 23 53.33 21.60 -1.40
CA CYS A 23 52.80 22.92 -1.05
C CYS A 23 52.71 23.84 -2.28
N LEU A 24 53.69 23.81 -3.18
CA LEU A 24 53.65 24.58 -4.42
C LEU A 24 52.53 24.09 -5.35
N ARG A 25 52.31 22.78 -5.48
CA ARG A 25 51.15 22.23 -6.19
C ARG A 25 49.83 22.63 -5.54
N TYR A 26 49.76 22.62 -4.20
CA TYR A 26 48.57 23.05 -3.48
C TYR A 26 48.28 24.54 -3.72
N HIS A 27 49.30 25.40 -3.68
CA HIS A 27 49.16 26.83 -3.94
C HIS A 27 48.92 27.18 -5.42
N LEU A 28 49.49 26.42 -6.36
CA LEU A 28 49.18 26.56 -7.79
C LEU A 28 47.75 26.11 -8.11
N ASN A 29 47.22 25.09 -7.41
CA ASN A 29 45.81 24.69 -7.49
C ASN A 29 44.86 25.65 -6.75
N LEU A 30 45.37 26.50 -5.85
CA LEU A 30 44.59 27.52 -5.14
C LEU A 30 44.67 28.91 -5.78
N SER A 31 45.17 29.02 -7.02
CA SER A 31 45.06 30.28 -7.77
C SER A 31 43.58 30.55 -8.06
N PRO A 32 42.98 31.63 -7.53
CA PRO A 32 41.62 31.98 -7.89
C PRO A 32 41.66 32.50 -9.32
N GLN A 33 41.09 31.75 -10.26
CA GLN A 33 40.65 32.36 -11.50
C GLN A 33 39.60 33.43 -11.13
N ARG A 34 40.02 34.69 -11.17
CA ARG A 34 39.13 35.83 -11.31
C ARG A 34 38.46 35.69 -12.69
N VAL A 35 37.42 34.87 -12.74
CA VAL A 35 36.43 34.92 -13.81
C VAL A 35 35.61 36.16 -13.54
N GLN A 36 35.63 37.08 -14.49
CA GLN A 36 34.78 38.24 -14.50
C GLN A 36 33.37 37.76 -14.86
N GLU A 37 32.63 37.28 -13.85
CA GLU A 37 31.22 36.94 -13.98
C GLU A 37 30.43 38.24 -14.15
N THR A 38 30.02 38.50 -15.38
CA THR A 38 28.74 39.16 -15.68
C THR A 38 27.66 38.53 -14.78
N PRO A 39 26.75 39.29 -14.15
CA PRO A 39 25.76 38.72 -13.24
C PRO A 39 24.72 37.90 -14.02
N GLU A 40 25.06 36.64 -14.32
CA GLU A 40 24.07 35.63 -14.64
C GLU A 40 23.37 35.23 -13.35
N LEU A 41 22.10 35.60 -13.29
CA LEU A 41 21.13 35.20 -12.28
C LEU A 41 21.19 33.68 -12.12
N SER A 42 21.81 33.22 -11.03
CA SER A 42 21.95 31.80 -10.71
C SER A 42 20.56 31.16 -10.68
N GLN A 43 20.24 30.36 -11.69
CA GLN A 43 18.98 29.62 -11.69
C GLN A 43 19.01 28.66 -10.49
N PRO A 44 17.94 28.64 -9.66
CA PRO A 44 17.86 27.67 -8.58
C PRO A 44 17.94 26.27 -9.18
N SER A 45 18.79 25.42 -8.63
CA SER A 45 18.85 24.01 -9.02
C SER A 45 17.42 23.45 -9.08
N PRO A 46 17.02 22.76 -10.16
CA PRO A 46 15.67 22.20 -10.23
C PRO A 46 15.47 21.35 -8.99
N GLY A 47 14.41 21.65 -8.24
CA GLY A 47 14.05 20.89 -7.04
C GLY A 47 13.87 19.40 -7.38
N PRO A 48 13.74 18.54 -6.37
CA PRO A 48 13.50 17.12 -6.60
C PRO A 48 12.34 16.92 -7.58
N PRO A 49 12.42 15.95 -8.51
CA PRO A 49 11.35 15.71 -9.47
C PRO A 49 9.99 15.57 -8.78
N GLU A 50 8.99 16.26 -9.31
CA GLU A 50 7.61 16.18 -8.81
C GLU A 50 7.16 14.72 -8.82
N LEU A 51 6.61 14.24 -7.71
CA LEU A 51 6.12 12.87 -7.58
C LEU A 51 5.13 12.53 -8.68
N GLN A 52 5.35 11.46 -9.44
CA GLN A 52 4.44 10.96 -10.48
C GLN A 52 3.88 9.58 -10.11
N LEU A 53 2.90 9.08 -10.86
CA LEU A 53 2.35 7.74 -10.62
C LEU A 53 3.42 6.64 -10.75
N HIS A 54 4.39 6.76 -11.66
CA HIS A 54 5.46 5.76 -11.80
C HIS A 54 6.37 5.65 -10.57
N ASP A 55 6.30 6.60 -9.63
CA ASP A 55 7.01 6.54 -8.35
C ASP A 55 6.25 5.72 -7.27
N VAL A 56 5.04 5.26 -7.57
CA VAL A 56 4.14 4.58 -6.64
C VAL A 56 4.04 3.10 -6.98
N PHE A 57 4.35 2.26 -5.99
CA PHE A 57 4.15 0.82 -6.01
C PHE A 57 2.83 0.50 -5.30
N ILE A 58 1.87 -0.08 -6.02
CA ILE A 58 0.57 -0.50 -5.47
C ILE A 58 0.59 -2.03 -5.35
N ALA A 59 0.54 -2.55 -4.14
CA ALA A 59 0.42 -3.97 -3.86
C ALA A 59 -1.05 -4.34 -3.64
N VAL A 60 -1.54 -5.32 -4.41
CA VAL A 60 -2.87 -5.91 -4.21
C VAL A 60 -2.70 -7.32 -3.65
N LYS A 61 -3.16 -7.55 -2.42
CA LYS A 61 -3.15 -8.88 -1.81
C LYS A 61 -4.41 -9.65 -2.23
N THR A 62 -4.24 -10.88 -2.71
CA THR A 62 -5.35 -11.78 -3.04
C THR A 62 -5.01 -13.24 -2.73
N THR A 63 -5.96 -14.12 -3.01
CA THR A 63 -5.79 -15.58 -2.96
C THR A 63 -6.44 -16.25 -4.16
N ARG A 64 -6.04 -17.48 -4.47
CA ARG A 64 -6.62 -18.30 -5.54
C ARG A 64 -8.15 -18.28 -5.58
N ALA A 65 -8.79 -18.32 -4.40
CA ALA A 65 -10.24 -18.34 -4.28
C ALA A 65 -10.92 -17.09 -4.88
N PHE A 66 -10.21 -15.96 -4.96
CA PHE A 66 -10.75 -14.68 -5.39
C PHE A 66 -10.22 -14.18 -6.73
N HIS A 67 -9.37 -14.95 -7.43
CA HIS A 67 -8.90 -14.62 -8.78
C HIS A 67 -10.03 -14.22 -9.72
N ARG A 68 -11.10 -15.02 -9.78
CA ARG A 68 -12.27 -14.73 -10.64
C ARG A 68 -13.28 -13.81 -9.98
N LEU A 69 -13.59 -14.06 -8.70
CA LEU A 69 -14.70 -13.40 -8.02
C LEU A 69 -14.43 -11.93 -7.71
N ARG A 70 -13.17 -11.53 -7.53
CA ARG A 70 -12.79 -10.17 -7.14
C ARG A 70 -11.75 -9.57 -8.07
N LEU A 71 -10.65 -10.28 -8.31
CA LEU A 71 -9.51 -9.69 -9.00
C LEU A 71 -9.82 -9.33 -10.47
N GLU A 72 -10.57 -10.15 -11.21
CA GLU A 72 -10.99 -9.83 -12.59
C GLU A 72 -11.68 -8.45 -12.67
N LEU A 73 -12.57 -8.14 -11.72
CA LEU A 73 -13.23 -6.83 -11.64
C LEU A 73 -12.23 -5.69 -11.42
N LEU A 74 -11.22 -5.89 -10.58
CA LEU A 74 -10.19 -4.88 -10.35
C LEU A 74 -9.37 -4.63 -11.62
N LEU A 75 -8.98 -5.71 -12.31
CA LEU A 75 -8.25 -5.67 -13.58
C LEU A 75 -9.02 -4.95 -14.70
N ASP A 76 -10.33 -5.09 -14.73
CA ASP A 76 -11.22 -4.43 -15.70
C ASP A 76 -11.54 -2.98 -15.33
N THR A 77 -11.24 -2.56 -14.10
CA THR A 77 -11.57 -1.22 -13.59
C THR A 77 -10.33 -0.40 -13.29
N TRP A 78 -9.97 -0.19 -12.02
CA TRP A 78 -8.93 0.76 -11.63
C TRP A 78 -7.53 0.26 -11.99
N VAL A 79 -7.26 -1.04 -11.91
CA VAL A 79 -5.94 -1.60 -12.23
C VAL A 79 -5.62 -1.41 -13.71
N SER A 80 -6.61 -1.38 -14.60
CA SER A 80 -6.38 -1.06 -16.02
C SER A 80 -5.73 0.31 -16.24
N ARG A 81 -5.93 1.25 -15.30
CA ARG A 81 -5.41 2.63 -15.34
C ARG A 81 -4.06 2.79 -14.66
N THR A 82 -3.64 1.81 -13.86
CA THR A 82 -2.39 1.82 -13.08
C THR A 82 -1.62 0.51 -13.19
N ARG A 83 -1.76 -0.19 -14.32
CA ARG A 83 -1.20 -1.55 -14.51
C ARG A 83 0.30 -1.57 -14.24
N GLU A 84 1.03 -0.56 -14.72
CA GLU A 84 2.48 -0.43 -14.54
C GLU A 84 2.91 -0.18 -13.08
N GLN A 85 2.00 0.30 -12.23
CA GLN A 85 2.26 0.56 -10.82
C GLN A 85 1.76 -0.58 -9.92
N THR A 86 0.90 -1.46 -10.45
CA THR A 86 0.15 -2.42 -9.65
C THR A 86 0.79 -3.80 -9.74
N PHE A 87 1.10 -4.38 -8.58
CA PHE A 87 1.63 -5.73 -8.42
C PHE A 87 0.64 -6.55 -7.59
N VAL A 88 0.27 -7.72 -8.08
CA VAL A 88 -0.72 -8.60 -7.47
C VAL A 88 -0.02 -9.78 -6.80
N PHE A 89 -0.23 -9.94 -5.50
CA PHE A 89 0.39 -10.99 -4.69
C PHE A 89 -0.64 -12.07 -4.38
N THR A 90 -0.35 -13.29 -4.83
CA THR A 90 -1.25 -14.45 -4.66
C THR A 90 -0.49 -15.68 -4.17
N ASP A 91 -1.23 -16.70 -3.74
CA ASP A 91 -0.72 -18.01 -3.29
C ASP A 91 -0.78 -19.10 -4.37
N SER A 92 -1.24 -18.78 -5.59
CA SER A 92 -1.37 -19.79 -6.64
C SER A 92 -1.19 -19.21 -8.05
N PRO A 93 -0.56 -19.96 -8.98
CA PRO A 93 -0.46 -19.52 -10.36
C PRO A 93 -1.83 -19.53 -11.05
N ASP A 94 -2.00 -18.61 -11.99
CA ASP A 94 -3.19 -18.53 -12.84
C ASP A 94 -2.77 -18.06 -14.24
N LYS A 95 -3.07 -18.87 -15.26
CA LYS A 95 -2.63 -18.57 -16.64
C LYS A 95 -3.26 -17.30 -17.19
N GLY A 96 -4.55 -17.07 -16.93
CA GLY A 96 -5.24 -15.88 -17.42
C GLY A 96 -4.73 -14.61 -16.76
N LEU A 97 -4.48 -14.66 -15.45
CA LEU A 97 -3.84 -13.54 -14.75
C LEU A 97 -2.39 -13.33 -15.21
N GLN A 98 -1.64 -14.40 -15.42
CA GLN A 98 -0.25 -14.33 -15.90
C GLN A 98 -0.15 -13.68 -17.28
N GLU A 99 -1.08 -13.98 -18.19
CA GLU A 99 -1.17 -13.33 -19.51
C GLU A 99 -1.50 -11.82 -19.38
N ARG A 100 -2.40 -11.45 -18.47
CA ARG A 100 -2.82 -10.05 -18.27
C ARG A 100 -1.79 -9.20 -17.53
N LEU A 101 -1.12 -9.76 -16.53
CA LEU A 101 -0.24 -9.04 -15.60
C LEU A 101 1.25 -9.25 -15.88
N GLY A 102 1.63 -10.35 -16.55
CA GLY A 102 3.04 -10.66 -16.79
C GLY A 102 3.82 -10.74 -15.47
N SER A 103 4.96 -10.04 -15.41
CA SER A 103 5.80 -9.97 -14.19
C SER A 103 5.14 -9.29 -13.00
N HIS A 104 3.97 -8.66 -13.17
CA HIS A 104 3.23 -8.01 -12.09
C HIS A 104 2.35 -8.99 -11.31
N LEU A 105 2.20 -10.24 -11.75
CA LEU A 105 1.62 -11.31 -10.94
C LEU A 105 2.73 -12.00 -10.14
N VAL A 106 2.76 -11.76 -8.83
CA VAL A 106 3.72 -12.37 -7.91
C VAL A 106 3.06 -13.55 -7.21
N VAL A 107 3.40 -14.76 -7.65
CA VAL A 107 2.96 -16.00 -7.01
C VAL A 107 3.91 -16.32 -5.85
N THR A 108 3.42 -16.14 -4.63
CA THR A 108 4.12 -16.41 -3.38
C THR A 108 3.99 -17.88 -2.99
N ASN A 109 4.93 -18.38 -2.18
CA ASN A 109 4.82 -19.70 -1.54
C ASN A 109 4.12 -19.63 -0.17
N CYS A 110 3.27 -18.62 0.02
CA CYS A 110 2.50 -18.43 1.25
C CYS A 110 1.22 -19.26 1.23
N SER A 111 0.68 -19.58 2.41
CA SER A 111 -0.60 -20.27 2.52
C SER A 111 -1.76 -19.46 1.92
N ALA A 112 -2.76 -20.17 1.40
CA ALA A 112 -4.02 -19.60 0.91
C ALA A 112 -5.03 -19.28 2.03
N GLU A 113 -4.70 -19.63 3.27
CA GLU A 113 -5.54 -19.34 4.43
C GLU A 113 -5.63 -17.84 4.73
N HIS A 114 -6.71 -17.46 5.42
CA HIS A 114 -6.87 -16.15 6.02
C HIS A 114 -6.35 -16.15 7.48
N SER A 115 -5.26 -16.84 7.74
CA SER A 115 -4.62 -16.87 9.07
C SER A 115 -3.58 -15.77 9.18
N HIS A 116 -3.35 -15.27 10.39
CA HIS A 116 -2.36 -14.22 10.63
C HIS A 116 -0.94 -14.56 10.06
N PRO A 117 -0.40 -15.80 10.20
CA PRO A 117 0.85 -16.17 9.55
C PRO A 117 0.80 -16.11 8.02
N ALA A 118 -0.30 -16.54 7.40
CA ALA A 118 -0.48 -16.53 5.96
C ALA A 118 -0.52 -15.09 5.39
N LEU A 119 -1.28 -14.20 6.03
CA LEU A 119 -1.34 -12.78 5.67
C LEU A 119 0.02 -12.10 5.84
N SER A 120 0.71 -12.37 6.95
CA SER A 120 2.03 -11.81 7.22
C SER A 120 3.08 -12.26 6.21
N CYS A 121 3.01 -13.52 5.76
CA CYS A 121 3.88 -14.03 4.70
C CYS A 121 3.67 -13.26 3.39
N LYS A 122 2.41 -13.01 2.99
CA LYS A 122 2.10 -12.23 1.78
C LYS A 122 2.55 -10.78 1.94
N MET A 123 2.30 -10.14 3.09
CA MET A 123 2.77 -8.78 3.38
C MET A 123 4.29 -8.67 3.34
N ALA A 124 5.03 -9.67 3.82
CA ALA A 124 6.48 -9.73 3.70
C ALA A 124 6.93 -9.72 2.23
N ALA A 125 6.26 -10.52 1.39
CA ALA A 125 6.53 -10.57 -0.05
C ALA A 125 6.22 -9.21 -0.74
N GLU A 126 5.12 -8.56 -0.37
CA GLU A 126 4.76 -7.22 -0.84
C GLU A 126 5.86 -6.21 -0.51
N PHE A 127 6.30 -6.21 0.76
CA PHE A 127 7.29 -5.28 1.28
C PHE A 127 8.67 -5.48 0.64
N ASP A 128 9.14 -6.72 0.53
CA ASP A 128 10.43 -7.02 -0.09
C ASP A 128 10.44 -6.68 -1.59
N THR A 129 9.33 -6.97 -2.30
CA THR A 129 9.20 -6.62 -3.72
C THR A 129 9.20 -5.10 -3.90
N PHE A 130 8.54 -4.36 -3.02
CA PHE A 130 8.61 -2.90 -3.00
C PHE A 130 10.03 -2.39 -2.76
N LEU A 131 10.75 -2.92 -1.77
CA LEU A 131 12.13 -2.51 -1.50
C LEU A 131 13.01 -2.73 -2.74
N ALA A 132 12.87 -3.89 -3.40
CA ALA A 132 13.58 -4.24 -4.63
C ALA A 132 13.20 -3.35 -5.83
N SER A 133 11.96 -2.86 -5.90
CA SER A 133 11.49 -2.01 -7.01
C SER A 133 12.20 -0.65 -7.11
N GLY A 134 12.77 -0.16 -6.01
CA GLY A 134 13.39 1.18 -5.96
C GLY A 134 12.40 2.34 -5.90
N LEU A 135 11.08 2.08 -5.99
CA LEU A 135 10.04 3.12 -6.04
C LEU A 135 9.91 3.90 -4.72
N ARG A 136 9.37 5.12 -4.80
CA ARG A 136 9.35 6.08 -3.69
C ARG A 136 8.24 5.83 -2.69
N TRP A 137 7.13 5.24 -3.12
CA TRP A 137 5.96 4.98 -2.27
C TRP A 137 5.48 3.55 -2.42
N PHE A 138 5.13 2.94 -1.30
CA PHE A 138 4.42 1.68 -1.20
C PHE A 138 2.99 1.96 -0.75
N CYS A 139 2.01 1.43 -1.46
CA CYS A 139 0.62 1.44 -1.05
C CYS A 139 0.06 0.03 -1.10
N HIS A 140 -0.40 -0.46 0.05
CA HIS A 140 -1.08 -1.74 0.17
C HIS A 140 -2.59 -1.55 0.03
N VAL A 141 -3.25 -2.47 -0.67
CA VAL A 141 -4.71 -2.64 -0.69
C VAL A 141 -5.09 -4.12 -0.80
N ASP A 142 -6.30 -4.45 -0.35
CA ASP A 142 -6.88 -5.80 -0.51
C ASP A 142 -7.63 -5.94 -1.85
N ASP A 143 -7.92 -7.18 -2.25
CA ASP A 143 -8.66 -7.50 -3.48
C ASP A 143 -10.14 -7.09 -3.48
N ASP A 144 -10.62 -6.53 -2.39
CA ASP A 144 -11.90 -5.85 -2.26
C ASP A 144 -11.72 -4.35 -2.02
N ASN A 145 -10.72 -3.73 -2.67
CA ASN A 145 -10.58 -2.28 -2.73
C ASN A 145 -10.59 -1.76 -4.17
N TYR A 146 -11.30 -0.66 -4.37
CA TYR A 146 -11.17 0.24 -5.51
C TYR A 146 -10.18 1.36 -5.16
N VAL A 147 -9.22 1.63 -6.02
CA VAL A 147 -8.25 2.73 -5.84
C VAL A 147 -8.49 3.83 -6.87
N ASN A 148 -8.55 5.07 -6.40
CA ASN A 148 -8.56 6.25 -7.25
C ASN A 148 -7.11 6.80 -7.37
N PRO A 149 -6.41 6.55 -8.49
CA PRO A 149 -5.00 6.90 -8.60
C PRO A 149 -4.74 8.41 -8.62
N ARG A 150 -5.71 9.21 -9.07
CA ARG A 150 -5.59 10.67 -9.06
C ARG A 150 -5.63 11.21 -7.63
N ALA A 151 -6.62 10.77 -6.84
CA ALA A 151 -6.72 11.15 -5.44
C ALA A 151 -5.52 10.63 -4.63
N LEU A 152 -5.08 9.40 -4.91
CA LEU A 152 -3.87 8.84 -4.29
C LEU A 152 -2.64 9.72 -4.55
N LEU A 153 -2.34 10.04 -5.81
CA LEU A 153 -1.19 10.86 -6.14
C LEU A 153 -1.26 12.26 -5.52
N GLN A 154 -2.44 12.88 -5.52
CA GLN A 154 -2.67 14.18 -4.89
C GLN A 154 -2.40 14.14 -3.38
N LEU A 155 -2.86 13.09 -2.70
CA LEU A 155 -2.57 12.88 -1.28
C LEU A 155 -1.06 12.72 -1.04
N LEU A 156 -0.39 11.85 -1.79
CA LEU A 156 1.02 11.55 -1.58
C LEU A 156 1.93 12.77 -1.85
N ARG A 157 1.55 13.63 -2.81
CA ARG A 157 2.25 14.91 -3.10
C ARG A 157 2.17 15.92 -1.98
N ALA A 158 1.18 15.84 -1.09
CA ALA A 158 1.00 16.80 -0.01
C ALA A 158 2.00 16.62 1.13
N PHE A 159 2.70 15.48 1.19
CA PHE A 159 3.68 15.22 2.25
C PHE A 159 5.07 15.80 1.95
N PRO A 160 5.78 16.32 2.96
CA PRO A 160 7.15 16.78 2.81
C PRO A 160 8.09 15.64 2.36
N LEU A 161 8.95 15.94 1.38
CA LEU A 161 9.88 14.98 0.76
C LEU A 161 10.88 14.37 1.74
N ASP A 162 11.22 15.08 2.81
CA ASP A 162 12.21 14.71 3.81
C ASP A 162 11.60 14.04 5.06
N SER A 163 10.28 13.82 5.09
CA SER A 163 9.60 13.18 6.21
C SER A 163 9.50 11.66 6.06
N ASP A 164 9.43 10.94 7.19
CA ASP A 164 8.99 9.53 7.19
C ASP A 164 7.46 9.54 7.25
N VAL A 165 6.79 8.85 6.31
CA VAL A 165 5.32 8.91 6.20
C VAL A 165 4.73 7.51 6.27
N TYR A 166 3.75 7.36 7.17
CA TYR A 166 2.80 6.27 7.22
C TYR A 166 1.40 6.86 7.26
N VAL A 167 0.61 6.66 6.22
CA VAL A 167 -0.71 7.28 6.06
C VAL A 167 -1.77 6.21 5.78
N GLY A 168 -2.94 6.36 6.39
CA GLY A 168 -4.06 5.46 6.18
C GLY A 168 -5.20 5.75 7.17
N ARG A 169 -6.21 4.88 7.19
CA ARG A 169 -7.33 4.99 8.12
C ARG A 169 -7.01 4.27 9.44
N PRO A 170 -6.97 4.96 10.60
CA PRO A 170 -6.83 4.27 11.89
C PRO A 170 -7.97 3.27 12.11
N SER A 171 -7.64 2.04 12.51
CA SER A 171 -8.62 0.95 12.66
C SER A 171 -9.54 1.12 13.86
N LEU A 172 -9.01 1.67 14.95
CA LEU A 172 -9.74 1.89 16.19
C LEU A 172 -9.87 3.40 16.45
N ASN A 173 -10.71 3.76 17.42
CA ASN A 173 -10.78 5.14 17.94
C ASN A 173 -9.75 5.41 19.06
N ARG A 174 -8.85 4.45 19.32
CA ARG A 174 -7.79 4.48 20.33
C ARG A 174 -6.64 3.56 19.89
N PRO A 175 -5.42 3.73 20.43
CA PRO A 175 -4.34 2.78 20.20
C PRO A 175 -4.74 1.36 20.61
N ILE A 176 -4.31 0.36 19.84
CA ILE A 176 -4.40 -1.04 20.27
C ILE A 176 -3.37 -1.30 21.36
N HIS A 177 -3.68 -2.23 22.27
CA HIS A 177 -2.74 -2.70 23.28
C HIS A 177 -2.26 -4.09 22.88
N ALA A 178 -0.95 -4.32 22.94
CA ALA A 178 -0.36 -5.61 22.66
C ALA A 178 0.67 -5.98 23.73
N SER A 179 0.90 -7.29 23.87
CA SER A 179 1.95 -7.83 24.73
C SER A 179 3.14 -8.22 23.89
N GLU A 180 4.29 -7.59 24.13
CA GLU A 180 5.56 -7.95 23.51
C GLU A 180 6.38 -8.83 24.47
N PRO A 181 6.64 -10.09 24.11
CA PRO A 181 7.58 -10.93 24.85
C PRO A 181 8.99 -10.32 24.89
N GLN A 182 9.62 -10.35 26.06
CA GLN A 182 10.99 -9.91 26.30
C GLN A 182 11.85 -11.07 26.82
N PRO A 183 13.19 -10.93 26.77
CA PRO A 183 14.09 -11.88 27.43
C PRO A 183 13.72 -12.09 28.90
N HIS A 184 14.04 -13.28 29.44
CA HIS A 184 13.79 -13.66 30.84
C HIS A 184 12.30 -13.77 31.22
N ASN A 185 11.45 -14.22 30.28
CA ASN A 185 10.00 -14.40 30.47
C ASN A 185 9.27 -13.13 30.95
N ARG A 186 9.81 -11.96 30.60
CA ARG A 186 9.15 -10.68 30.84
C ARG A 186 8.24 -10.34 29.68
N THR A 187 7.26 -9.50 29.93
CA THR A 187 6.37 -8.99 28.89
C THR A 187 6.29 -7.49 29.03
N ARG A 188 6.42 -6.78 27.91
CA ARG A 188 6.20 -5.35 27.82
C ARG A 188 4.85 -5.09 27.18
N LEU A 189 4.00 -4.35 27.88
CA LEU A 189 2.79 -3.82 27.29
C LEU A 189 3.18 -2.68 26.33
N VAL A 190 2.73 -2.75 25.09
CA VAL A 190 2.91 -1.71 24.09
C VAL A 190 1.54 -1.20 23.65
N GLN A 191 1.50 0.07 23.26
CA GLN A 191 0.31 0.73 22.72
C GLN A 191 0.70 1.49 21.45
N PHE A 192 -0.10 1.34 20.40
CA PHE A 192 0.19 1.96 19.10
C PHE A 192 -1.05 2.08 18.23
N TRP A 193 -1.02 2.99 17.26
CA TRP A 193 -1.97 3.05 16.16
C TRP A 193 -1.50 2.21 14.97
N PHE A 194 -2.46 1.75 14.18
CA PHE A 194 -2.20 1.07 12.92
C PHE A 194 -3.29 1.44 11.91
N ALA A 195 -2.91 1.50 10.63
CA ALA A 195 -3.83 1.70 9.53
C ALA A 195 -4.54 0.38 9.23
N THR A 196 -5.85 0.43 8.98
CA THR A 196 -6.68 -0.72 8.63
C THR A 196 -6.23 -1.29 7.28
N GLY A 197 -5.81 -2.56 7.23
CA GLY A 197 -5.37 -3.22 5.99
C GLY A 197 -6.40 -3.11 4.87
N GLY A 198 -7.65 -3.51 5.15
CA GLY A 198 -8.76 -3.46 4.19
C GLY A 198 -9.30 -2.08 3.85
N ALA A 199 -8.74 -1.00 4.41
CA ALA A 199 -8.93 0.37 3.89
C ALA A 199 -7.80 0.76 2.93
N GLY A 200 -6.69 0.04 2.92
CA GLY A 200 -5.44 0.44 2.32
C GLY A 200 -4.65 1.45 3.14
N PHE A 201 -3.34 1.45 2.93
CA PHE A 201 -2.40 2.38 3.56
C PHE A 201 -1.19 2.58 2.68
N CYS A 202 -0.42 3.66 2.92
CA CYS A 202 0.84 3.90 2.22
C CYS A 202 1.98 4.24 3.19
N ILE A 203 3.20 3.83 2.81
CA ILE A 203 4.46 4.29 3.41
C ILE A 203 5.40 4.79 2.32
N ASN A 204 6.28 5.73 2.65
CA ASN A 204 7.35 6.11 1.74
C ASN A 204 8.59 5.21 1.90
N ARG A 205 9.42 5.18 0.86
CA ARG A 205 10.64 4.35 0.83
C ARG A 205 11.59 4.64 1.99
N LYS A 206 11.70 5.91 2.38
CA LYS A 206 12.55 6.33 3.50
C LYS A 206 12.15 5.62 4.79
N LEU A 207 10.86 5.58 5.11
CA LEU A 207 10.34 4.84 6.26
C LEU A 207 10.52 3.33 6.08
N ALA A 208 10.20 2.78 4.90
CA ALA A 208 10.33 1.34 4.64
C ALA A 208 11.78 0.84 4.82
N LEU A 209 12.79 1.60 4.37
CA LEU A 209 14.19 1.24 4.58
C LEU A 209 14.54 1.16 6.08
N LYS A 210 13.97 2.02 6.91
CA LYS A 210 14.14 1.97 8.37
C LYS A 210 13.41 0.78 9.00
N MET A 211 12.31 0.33 8.41
CA MET A 211 11.55 -0.85 8.87
C MET A 211 12.26 -2.17 8.55
N ALA A 212 13.19 -2.19 7.59
CA ALA A 212 13.85 -3.41 7.10
C ALA A 212 14.41 -4.35 8.19
N PRO A 213 15.01 -3.88 9.31
CA PRO A 213 15.48 -4.76 10.39
C PRO A 213 14.39 -5.59 11.09
N TRP A 214 13.12 -5.25 10.90
CA TRP A 214 11.94 -5.96 11.42
C TRP A 214 10.99 -6.45 10.32
N ALA A 215 11.10 -5.94 9.09
CA ALA A 215 10.13 -6.18 8.03
C ALA A 215 10.69 -6.90 6.79
N SER A 216 11.99 -6.86 6.53
CA SER A 216 12.53 -7.47 5.30
C SER A 216 12.88 -8.95 5.49
N GLY A 217 12.65 -9.76 4.45
CA GLY A 217 12.83 -11.21 4.48
C GLY A 217 11.85 -11.88 5.44
N SER A 218 12.32 -12.88 6.20
CA SER A 218 11.49 -13.60 7.17
C SER A 218 11.06 -12.75 8.37
N ARG A 219 11.72 -11.59 8.58
CA ARG A 219 11.60 -10.80 9.82
C ARG A 219 10.20 -10.25 10.04
N PHE A 220 9.46 -9.95 8.97
CA PHE A 220 8.08 -9.49 9.12
C PHE A 220 7.23 -10.56 9.80
N MET A 221 7.33 -11.81 9.34
CA MET A 221 6.63 -12.94 9.94
C MET A 221 7.09 -13.18 11.39
N ASP A 222 8.39 -13.10 11.66
CA ASP A 222 8.94 -13.25 13.02
C ASP A 222 8.40 -12.16 13.95
N THR A 223 8.35 -10.91 13.48
CA THR A 223 7.82 -9.76 14.24
C THR A 223 6.32 -9.91 14.48
N SER A 224 5.58 -10.34 13.47
CA SER A 224 4.15 -10.62 13.56
C SER A 224 3.85 -11.73 14.56
N ALA A 225 4.63 -12.83 14.51
CA ALA A 225 4.54 -13.93 15.44
C ALA A 225 4.89 -13.52 16.88
N LEU A 226 5.87 -12.64 17.06
CA LEU A 226 6.28 -12.11 18.37
C LEU A 226 5.13 -11.40 19.08
N ILE A 227 4.41 -10.50 18.36
CA ILE A 227 3.31 -9.73 18.94
C ILE A 227 1.94 -10.43 18.82
N ARG A 228 1.86 -11.51 18.02
CA ARG A 228 0.65 -12.30 17.76
C ARG A 228 -0.52 -11.47 17.23
N LEU A 229 -0.23 -10.51 16.34
CA LEU A 229 -1.22 -9.63 15.74
C LEU A 229 -1.15 -9.66 14.21
N PRO A 230 -2.26 -9.40 13.50
CA PRO A 230 -2.34 -9.36 12.03
C PRO A 230 -1.27 -8.48 11.35
N ASP A 231 -1.11 -8.67 10.03
CA ASP A 231 -0.10 -7.98 9.22
C ASP A 231 -0.23 -6.44 9.27
N ASP A 232 -1.45 -5.91 9.23
CA ASP A 232 -1.68 -4.46 9.35
C ASP A 232 -1.27 -3.90 10.73
N CYS A 233 -1.56 -4.64 11.80
CA CYS A 233 -1.11 -4.35 13.16
C CYS A 233 0.42 -4.41 13.25
N THR A 234 1.06 -5.36 12.59
CA THR A 234 2.54 -5.50 12.56
C THR A 234 3.21 -4.32 11.87
N MET A 235 2.62 -3.79 10.79
CA MET A 235 3.08 -2.54 10.18
C MET A 235 3.06 -1.38 11.18
N GLY A 236 1.92 -1.16 11.84
CA GLY A 236 1.78 -0.11 12.87
C GLY A 236 2.72 -0.30 14.06
N TYR A 237 2.89 -1.54 14.51
CA TYR A 237 3.80 -1.89 15.60
C TYR A 237 5.26 -1.55 15.26
N ILE A 238 5.75 -1.96 14.09
CA ILE A 238 7.13 -1.64 13.67
C ILE A 238 7.30 -0.12 13.61
N ILE A 239 6.36 0.59 12.99
CA ILE A 239 6.48 2.03 12.77
C ILE A 239 6.41 2.81 14.09
N GLU A 240 5.41 2.56 14.93
CA GLU A 240 5.24 3.35 16.16
C GLU A 240 6.09 2.85 17.33
N CYS A 241 6.20 1.53 17.54
CA CYS A 241 6.87 0.97 18.71
C CYS A 241 8.37 0.73 18.50
N LYS A 242 8.82 0.40 17.28
CA LYS A 242 10.25 0.18 17.00
C LYS A 242 10.94 1.43 16.49
N LEU A 243 10.27 2.22 15.65
CA LEU A 243 10.87 3.40 15.02
C LEU A 243 10.47 4.74 15.67
N GLY A 244 9.47 4.77 16.56
CA GLY A 244 8.96 6.00 17.14
C GLY A 244 8.24 6.90 16.13
N GLY A 245 7.83 6.36 14.99
CA GLY A 245 7.00 7.02 13.99
C GLY A 245 5.54 7.16 14.45
N ARG A 246 4.68 7.68 13.58
CA ARG A 246 3.25 7.84 13.85
C ARG A 246 2.43 7.57 12.61
N LEU A 247 1.29 6.93 12.78
CA LEU A 247 0.25 6.92 11.76
C LEU A 247 -0.29 8.34 11.56
N GLN A 248 -0.31 8.80 10.31
CA GLN A 248 -0.98 10.01 9.87
C GLN A 248 -2.39 9.64 9.42
N PRO A 249 -3.45 9.98 10.19
CA PRO A 249 -4.80 9.62 9.84
C PRO A 249 -5.25 10.33 8.56
N SER A 250 -5.84 9.59 7.63
CA SER A 250 -6.49 10.17 6.45
C SER A 250 -7.94 9.68 6.34
N PRO A 251 -8.92 10.59 6.18
CA PRO A 251 -10.32 10.24 5.99
C PRO A 251 -10.62 9.78 4.56
N LEU A 252 -9.61 9.75 3.67
CA LEU A 252 -9.78 9.39 2.26
C LEU A 252 -9.65 7.89 1.99
N PHE A 253 -9.24 7.12 3.00
CA PHE A 253 -9.18 5.66 2.93
C PHE A 253 -10.38 5.05 3.64
N HIS A 254 -11.05 4.12 2.98
CA HIS A 254 -12.27 3.50 3.49
C HIS A 254 -12.21 1.98 3.43
N SER A 255 -12.66 1.34 4.51
CA SER A 255 -12.84 -0.12 4.57
C SER A 255 -14.32 -0.52 4.55
N HIS A 256 -14.58 -1.81 4.30
CA HIS A 256 -15.93 -2.38 4.42
C HIS A 256 -16.45 -2.43 5.87
N LEU A 257 -15.62 -2.08 6.86
CA LEU A 257 -15.99 -1.99 8.28
C LEU A 257 -16.68 -0.66 8.62
N GLU A 258 -16.80 0.25 7.65
CA GLU A 258 -17.39 1.57 7.82
C GLU A 258 -18.81 1.68 7.27
N THR A 259 -19.58 2.63 7.81
CA THR A 259 -20.89 2.99 7.29
C THR A 259 -20.76 3.88 6.05
N LEU A 260 -20.43 3.27 4.91
CA LEU A 260 -20.19 3.99 3.64
C LEU A 260 -21.41 4.77 3.13
N GLN A 261 -22.62 4.49 3.63
CA GLN A 261 -23.81 5.28 3.28
C GLN A 261 -23.69 6.75 3.72
N LEU A 262 -22.75 7.07 4.61
CA LEU A 262 -22.44 8.44 5.01
C LEU A 262 -21.62 9.20 3.96
N LEU A 263 -20.97 8.50 3.02
CA LEU A 263 -20.22 9.13 1.93
C LEU A 263 -21.19 9.64 0.86
N ARG A 264 -21.24 10.97 0.69
CA ARG A 264 -22.05 11.58 -0.36
C ARG A 264 -21.41 11.30 -1.73
N THR A 265 -22.23 11.14 -2.76
CA THR A 265 -21.77 10.90 -4.13
C THR A 265 -20.77 11.94 -4.62
N ALA A 266 -20.96 13.21 -4.23
CA ALA A 266 -20.04 14.30 -4.57
C ALA A 266 -18.62 14.14 -3.97
N GLN A 267 -18.47 13.37 -2.90
CA GLN A 267 -17.19 13.13 -2.23
C GLN A 267 -16.45 11.93 -2.83
N LEU A 268 -17.12 11.02 -3.54
CA LEU A 268 -16.51 9.81 -4.10
C LEU A 268 -15.27 10.09 -4.97
N PRO A 269 -15.24 11.13 -5.84
CA PRO A 269 -14.05 11.42 -6.66
C PRO A 269 -12.81 11.86 -5.87
N GLU A 270 -12.98 12.25 -4.60
CA GLU A 270 -11.89 12.70 -3.72
C GLU A 270 -11.32 11.56 -2.87
N GLN A 271 -12.02 10.43 -2.78
CA GLN A 271 -11.59 9.30 -1.95
C GLN A 271 -10.45 8.55 -2.63
N VAL A 272 -9.48 8.10 -1.84
CA VAL A 272 -8.29 7.37 -2.30
C VAL A 272 -8.63 5.89 -2.50
N SER A 273 -9.28 5.28 -1.52
CA SER A 273 -9.70 3.89 -1.56
C SER A 273 -11.13 3.73 -1.08
N LEU A 274 -11.85 2.79 -1.70
CA LEU A 274 -13.22 2.45 -1.36
C LEU A 274 -13.38 0.93 -1.43
N PRO A 275 -14.09 0.28 -0.51
CA PRO A 275 -14.48 -1.11 -0.72
C PRO A 275 -15.59 -1.19 -1.80
N PRO A 276 -15.92 -2.37 -2.33
CA PRO A 276 -17.05 -2.55 -3.22
C PRO A 276 -18.31 -1.94 -2.61
N LEU A 277 -18.80 -0.88 -3.22
CA LEU A 277 -20.10 -0.33 -2.86
C LEU A 277 -21.15 -1.38 -3.25
N SER A 278 -21.94 -1.83 -2.29
CA SER A 278 -23.16 -2.57 -2.61
C SER A 278 -23.96 -1.75 -3.62
N PRO A 279 -24.53 -2.36 -4.68
CA PRO A 279 -25.31 -1.61 -5.64
C PRO A 279 -26.37 -0.84 -4.87
N LEU A 280 -26.34 0.50 -4.99
CA LEU A 280 -27.39 1.35 -4.47
C LEU A 280 -28.72 0.75 -4.99
N PRO A 281 -29.74 0.59 -4.13
CA PRO A 281 -31.04 0.15 -4.60
C PRO A 281 -31.41 1.00 -5.82
N ARG A 282 -31.64 0.31 -6.94
CA ARG A 282 -31.77 0.86 -8.30
C ARG A 282 -32.38 2.26 -8.26
N TYR A 283 -31.69 3.24 -8.84
CA TYR A 283 -32.12 4.54 -9.40
C TYR A 283 -31.05 5.63 -9.25
N THR A 284 -29.77 5.30 -9.38
CA THR A 284 -28.76 6.33 -9.68
C THR A 284 -27.88 5.84 -10.81
N LEU A 285 -28.40 5.98 -12.04
CA LEU A 285 -27.54 6.02 -13.21
C LEU A 285 -26.64 7.25 -13.05
N VAL A 286 -25.35 7.04 -12.80
CA VAL A 286 -24.37 8.10 -12.99
C VAL A 286 -24.39 8.43 -14.47
N SER A 287 -24.86 9.62 -14.82
CA SER A 287 -24.88 10.09 -16.19
C SER A 287 -23.43 10.22 -16.66
N SER A 288 -23.00 9.38 -17.61
CA SER A 288 -21.82 9.65 -18.40
C SER A 288 -22.08 10.92 -19.21
N ALA A 289 -21.47 12.03 -18.81
CA ALA A 289 -21.47 13.23 -19.62
C ALA A 289 -20.73 12.94 -20.93
N GLY A 290 -21.42 13.07 -22.06
CA GLY A 290 -20.79 13.03 -23.39
C GLY A 290 -21.65 12.40 -24.48
N CYS A 291 -22.66 13.15 -24.96
CA CYS A 291 -23.04 13.30 -26.38
C CYS A 291 -24.36 14.10 -26.44
N PRO A 292 -24.42 15.25 -27.13
CA PRO A 292 -25.69 15.95 -27.33
C PRO A 292 -26.51 15.18 -28.38
N MET A 293 -27.63 14.57 -27.98
CA MET A 293 -28.61 14.09 -28.94
C MET A 293 -29.58 15.20 -29.29
N ASN A 294 -29.62 15.54 -30.59
CA ASN A 294 -30.59 16.43 -31.21
C ASN A 294 -31.92 15.65 -31.40
N PRO A 295 -33.07 16.11 -30.87
CA PRO A 295 -34.31 15.36 -30.91
C PRO A 295 -35.15 15.72 -32.14
N GLU A 296 -34.67 15.38 -33.34
CA GLU A 296 -35.51 15.35 -34.55
C GLU A 296 -35.05 14.21 -35.47
N LEU A 297 -35.81 13.11 -35.48
CA LEU A 297 -36.11 12.26 -36.65
C LEU A 297 -36.72 10.92 -36.17
N LEU A 298 -38.02 10.97 -35.93
CA LEU A 298 -38.90 9.81 -35.89
C LEU A 298 -39.35 9.55 -37.34
N GLY A 299 -38.79 8.53 -38.01
CA GLY A 299 -39.20 8.24 -39.38
C GLY A 299 -38.48 7.08 -40.05
N LYS A 300 -39.10 5.89 -40.00
CA LYS A 300 -39.06 4.78 -40.96
C LYS A 300 -37.76 4.48 -41.74
N GLY A 301 -37.17 3.34 -41.38
CA GLY A 301 -36.63 2.33 -42.31
C GLY A 301 -35.28 2.59 -42.95
N TRP A 302 -34.30 1.73 -42.65
CA TRP A 302 -33.72 0.76 -43.59
C TRP A 302 -32.61 -0.04 -42.87
N ALA A 303 -32.46 -1.29 -43.29
CA ALA A 303 -31.40 -2.19 -42.88
C ALA A 303 -30.04 -1.76 -43.44
N GLU A 304 -28.98 -2.24 -42.80
CA GLU A 304 -27.59 -2.28 -43.26
C GLU A 304 -26.87 -0.94 -43.50
N ALA A 305 -26.18 -0.45 -42.47
CA ALA A 305 -24.76 -0.09 -42.53
C ALA A 305 -24.25 0.32 -41.14
N SER A 306 -22.97 0.09 -40.90
CA SER A 306 -22.19 0.43 -39.70
C SER A 306 -22.24 -0.60 -38.56
N GLY A 307 -21.25 -1.51 -38.62
CA GLY A 307 -20.98 -2.52 -37.61
C GLY A 307 -20.69 -1.94 -36.23
N CYS A 308 -21.51 -2.36 -35.27
CA CYS A 308 -21.18 -2.40 -33.87
C CYS A 308 -21.88 -3.64 -33.30
N ALA A 309 -21.12 -4.70 -33.04
CA ALA A 309 -21.67 -5.95 -32.52
C ALA A 309 -22.20 -5.71 -31.09
N LEU A 310 -23.52 -5.70 -30.98
CA LEU A 310 -24.26 -5.61 -29.72
C LEU A 310 -23.77 -6.70 -28.75
N ALA A 311 -23.37 -6.29 -27.55
CA ALA A 311 -23.09 -7.18 -26.44
C ALA A 311 -24.28 -8.13 -26.23
N ARG A 312 -24.01 -9.44 -26.24
CA ARG A 312 -24.98 -10.49 -25.91
C ARG A 312 -25.57 -10.21 -24.51
N LYS A 313 -26.87 -9.98 -24.44
CA LYS A 313 -27.64 -10.07 -23.20
C LYS A 313 -27.57 -11.51 -22.70
N VAL A 314 -26.76 -11.77 -21.67
CA VAL A 314 -26.87 -13.01 -20.90
C VAL A 314 -27.94 -12.78 -19.84
N ALA A 315 -29.14 -13.28 -20.11
CA ALA A 315 -30.17 -13.46 -19.10
C ALA A 315 -29.82 -14.71 -18.29
N LEU A 316 -29.39 -14.55 -17.04
CA LEU A 316 -29.29 -15.66 -16.11
C LEU A 316 -30.69 -16.09 -15.67
N ARG A 317 -31.20 -17.11 -16.37
CA ARG A 317 -32.38 -17.89 -16.00
C ARG A 317 -32.00 -18.80 -14.84
N VAL A 318 -32.44 -18.51 -13.62
CA VAL A 318 -32.37 -19.43 -12.48
C VAL A 318 -33.65 -20.27 -12.50
N PRO A 319 -33.60 -21.61 -12.65
CA PRO A 319 -34.77 -22.44 -12.49
C PRO A 319 -34.96 -22.82 -11.02
N GLY A 320 -36.17 -22.60 -10.52
CA GLY A 320 -36.74 -23.39 -9.41
C GLY A 320 -36.51 -22.88 -7.99
N LYS A 321 -37.35 -21.94 -7.54
CA LYS A 321 -38.42 -22.20 -6.54
C LYS A 321 -39.06 -20.86 -6.19
N CYS A 322 -40.34 -20.74 -6.52
CA CYS A 322 -41.19 -19.70 -5.98
C CYS A 322 -41.34 -19.91 -4.47
N LEU A 323 -41.15 -18.86 -3.68
CA LEU A 323 -41.87 -18.69 -2.44
C LEU A 323 -42.34 -17.23 -2.39
N VAL A 324 -43.64 -17.07 -2.52
CA VAL A 324 -44.36 -15.80 -2.37
C VAL A 324 -45.11 -15.89 -1.03
N ILE A 325 -45.22 -14.73 -0.37
CA ILE A 325 -46.10 -14.37 0.76
C ILE A 325 -45.64 -14.89 2.13
N GLY A 326 -45.49 -14.08 3.17
CA GLY A 326 -45.79 -12.66 3.32
C GLY A 326 -45.26 -12.09 4.64
N SER A 327 -45.26 -10.76 4.73
CA SER A 327 -45.21 -10.05 6.01
C SER A 327 -46.49 -10.35 6.80
N PRO A 328 -46.42 -10.37 8.14
CA PRO A 328 -46.83 -9.16 8.84
C PRO A 328 -45.96 -8.81 10.05
N TRP A 329 -45.97 -7.52 10.33
CA TRP A 329 -45.47 -6.91 11.56
C TRP A 329 -46.02 -7.58 12.82
N GLN A 330 -45.16 -7.90 13.78
CA GLN A 330 -45.46 -7.81 15.21
C GLN A 330 -44.15 -7.70 15.99
N GLY A 331 -44.05 -6.66 16.81
CA GLY A 331 -42.83 -6.27 17.50
C GLY A 331 -42.48 -7.18 18.69
N LEU A 332 -41.19 -7.23 19.00
CA LEU A 332 -40.72 -7.52 20.35
C LEU A 332 -39.59 -6.55 20.72
N ARG A 333 -39.65 -6.14 21.99
CA ARG A 333 -38.88 -5.11 22.67
C ARG A 333 -37.38 -5.42 22.65
N VAL A 334 -36.59 -4.35 22.52
CA VAL A 334 -35.19 -4.34 22.94
C VAL A 334 -35.17 -4.39 24.47
N VAL A 335 -34.67 -5.50 25.03
CA VAL A 335 -34.15 -5.57 26.40
C VAL A 335 -32.85 -6.37 26.35
N GLY A 336 -31.75 -5.73 26.75
CA GLY A 336 -30.46 -6.39 26.97
C GLY A 336 -29.34 -5.91 26.04
N LYS A 337 -28.28 -5.34 26.62
CA LYS A 337 -27.02 -5.03 25.92
C LYS A 337 -26.45 -6.31 25.29
N PRO A 338 -26.05 -6.34 24.01
CA PRO A 338 -25.29 -7.46 23.50
C PRO A 338 -23.84 -7.34 23.99
N ARG A 339 -23.45 -8.26 24.90
CA ARG A 339 -22.05 -8.64 25.08
C ARG A 339 -21.65 -9.46 23.85
N ILE A 340 -20.71 -8.95 23.06
CA ILE A 340 -20.09 -9.71 21.97
C ILE A 340 -19.11 -10.68 22.62
N TRP A 341 -19.40 -11.99 22.54
CA TRP A 341 -18.43 -13.04 22.79
C TRP A 341 -17.89 -13.49 21.43
N VAL A 342 -16.56 -13.43 21.27
CA VAL A 342 -15.87 -14.07 20.16
C VAL A 342 -15.58 -15.50 20.60
N THR A 343 -16.39 -16.45 20.12
CA THR A 343 -16.10 -17.88 20.26
C THR A 343 -15.11 -18.29 19.18
N ILE A 344 -13.88 -18.61 19.58
CA ILE A 344 -12.92 -19.32 18.75
C ILE A 344 -13.29 -20.80 18.85
N GLY A 345 -13.90 -21.34 17.79
CA GLY A 345 -14.16 -22.76 17.68
C GLY A 345 -12.88 -23.50 17.33
N THR A 346 -12.30 -24.23 18.28
CA THR A 346 -11.40 -25.35 18.00
C THR A 346 -12.19 -26.63 18.25
N GLU A 347 -12.33 -27.46 17.21
CA GLU A 347 -12.81 -28.84 17.38
C GLU A 347 -11.87 -29.60 18.31
N GLY A 348 -12.41 -30.03 19.45
CA GLY A 348 -11.74 -30.82 20.45
C GLY A 348 -12.75 -31.18 21.54
N THR A 349 -12.94 -32.48 21.75
CA THR A 349 -13.91 -33.08 22.68
C THR A 349 -13.88 -32.48 24.10
N PRO A 350 -15.03 -32.32 24.79
CA PRO A 350 -15.07 -31.71 26.11
C PRO A 350 -14.74 -32.74 27.20
N GLY A 351 -13.72 -32.45 28.01
CA GLY A 351 -13.52 -33.04 29.34
C GLY A 351 -13.91 -32.02 30.42
N PRO A 352 -14.51 -32.43 31.55
CA PRO A 352 -15.03 -31.49 32.54
C PRO A 352 -13.90 -31.01 33.45
N TRP A 353 -13.75 -29.69 33.58
CA TRP A 353 -13.03 -29.08 34.69
C TRP A 353 -13.86 -27.93 35.24
N GLU A 354 -14.52 -28.20 36.38
CA GLU A 354 -14.87 -27.18 37.38
C GLU A 354 -13.60 -26.48 37.86
N VAL A 355 -13.71 -25.22 38.29
CA VAL A 355 -13.31 -24.72 39.62
C VAL A 355 -13.55 -23.19 39.70
N SER A 356 -14.35 -22.83 40.72
CA SER A 356 -14.35 -21.64 41.61
C SER A 356 -13.84 -20.28 41.15
#